data_AF-A0A9D4CB66-F1
#
_entry.id   AF-A0A9D4CB66-F1
#
_cell.length_a   1.000
_cell.length_b   1.000
_cell.length_c   1.000
_cell.angle_alpha   90.00
_cell.angle_beta   90.00
_cell.angle_gamma   90.00
#
_symmetry.space_group_name_H-M   'P 1'
#
loop_
_entity.id
_entity.type
_entity.pdbx_description
1 polymer ?
#
loop_
_entity_poly.entity_id
_entity_poly.type
_entity_poly.pdbx_seq_one_letter_code
_entity_poly.pdbx_strand_id
1 'polypeptide(L)'
;MYAVNNDHDYFENTHEENFLKRTKITEITTEECSELEVLTRGQNTNDRWFEERGKRIQSSNYHIICSATEKSQFTRTDINNDLGTS
;
A
#
# COMPACT_ATOMS: atom_id res chain seq x y z
N MET A 1 -1.53 -16.76 -35.67
CA MET A 1 -0.22 -17.33 -35.28
C MET A 1 0.41 -16.34 -34.32
N TYR A 2 0.11 -16.45 -33.03
CA TYR A 2 0.65 -15.55 -32.01
C TYR A 2 1.93 -16.17 -31.46
N ALA A 3 3.08 -15.72 -31.96
CA ALA A 3 4.33 -15.92 -31.27
C ALA A 3 4.36 -14.89 -30.13
N VAL A 4 4.08 -15.37 -28.91
CA VAL A 4 4.28 -14.58 -27.69
C VAL A 4 5.79 -14.45 -27.53
N ASN A 5 6.36 -13.36 -28.06
CA ASN A 5 7.65 -12.86 -27.62
C ASN A 5 7.47 -12.40 -26.16
N ASN A 6 7.53 -13.36 -25.23
CA ASN A 6 8.02 -13.07 -23.89
C ASN A 6 9.52 -12.85 -24.05
N ASP A 7 9.88 -11.69 -24.60
CA ASP A 7 11.24 -11.22 -24.55
C ASP A 7 11.50 -10.90 -23.08
N HIS A 8 12.45 -11.62 -22.51
CA HIS A 8 12.60 -11.63 -21.08
C HIS A 8 13.38 -10.39 -20.65
N ASP A 9 12.67 -9.42 -20.06
CA ASP A 9 13.18 -8.22 -19.40
C ASP A 9 13.98 -8.52 -18.11
N TYR A 10 14.92 -9.46 -18.17
CA TYR A 10 15.76 -9.85 -17.03
C TYR A 10 16.64 -8.68 -16.50
N PHE A 11 16.72 -7.56 -17.22
CA PHE A 11 17.57 -6.42 -16.89
C PHE A 11 16.85 -5.06 -16.83
N GLU A 12 15.56 -4.95 -17.16
CA GLU A 12 14.86 -3.65 -17.10
C GLU A 12 14.35 -3.31 -15.69
N ASN A 13 13.92 -4.31 -14.93
CA ASN A 13 13.42 -4.14 -13.57
C ASN A 13 13.98 -5.24 -12.67
N THR A 14 14.50 -4.84 -11.52
CA THR A 14 14.88 -5.77 -10.44
C THR A 14 13.67 -6.58 -9.97
N HIS A 15 13.92 -7.72 -9.33
CA HIS A 15 12.84 -8.56 -8.80
C HIS A 15 12.00 -7.80 -7.78
N GLU A 16 12.66 -6.95 -6.99
CA GLU A 16 12.10 -6.04 -6.01
C GLU A 16 11.16 -5.04 -6.68
N GLU A 17 11.58 -4.37 -7.75
CA GLU A 17 10.75 -3.41 -8.49
C GLU A 17 9.52 -4.08 -9.11
N ASN A 18 9.69 -5.28 -9.66
CA ASN A 18 8.58 -6.06 -10.19
C ASN A 18 7.58 -6.46 -9.09
N PHE A 19 8.08 -6.84 -7.91
CA PHE A 19 7.23 -7.12 -6.75
C PHE A 19 6.47 -5.87 -6.28
N LEU A 20 7.15 -4.73 -6.19
CA LEU A 20 6.55 -3.46 -5.76
C LEU A 20 5.47 -2.98 -6.74
N LYS A 21 5.74 -3.06 -8.05
CA LYS A 21 4.78 -2.74 -9.12
C LYS A 21 3.58 -3.68 -9.07
N ARG A 22 3.81 -5.00 -9.00
CA ARG A 22 2.74 -6.00 -8.92
C ARG A 22 1.86 -5.85 -7.67
N THR A 23 2.47 -5.44 -6.55
CA THR A 23 1.78 -5.21 -5.28
C THR A 23 1.16 -3.80 -5.20
N LYS A 24 1.30 -2.99 -6.27
CA LYS A 24 0.74 -1.63 -6.38
C LYS A 24 1.21 -0.68 -5.27
N ILE A 25 2.45 -0.89 -4.79
CA ILE A 25 3.06 -0.07 -3.74
C ILE A 25 3.60 1.23 -4.34
N THR A 26 4.22 1.16 -5.53
CA THR A 26 4.84 2.32 -6.20
C THR A 26 3.86 3.14 -7.02
N GLU A 27 2.87 2.49 -7.63
CA GLU A 27 1.92 3.11 -8.55
C GLU A 27 0.56 2.42 -8.42
N ILE A 28 -0.51 3.21 -8.55
CA ILE A 28 -1.90 2.75 -8.58
C ILE A 28 -2.70 3.69 -9.48
N THR A 29 -3.53 3.14 -10.36
CA THR A 29 -4.38 3.96 -11.25
C THR A 29 -5.66 4.44 -10.55
N THR A 30 -6.37 5.39 -11.16
CA THR A 30 -7.64 5.91 -10.63
C THR A 30 -8.73 4.82 -10.60
N GLU A 31 -8.75 3.95 -11.60
CA GLU A 31 -9.67 2.82 -11.69
C GLU A 31 -9.40 1.83 -10.55
N GLU A 32 -8.13 1.50 -10.31
CA GLU A 32 -7.71 0.63 -9.22
C GLU A 32 -8.00 1.24 -7.85
N CYS A 33 -7.85 2.55 -7.69
CA CYS A 33 -8.28 3.27 -6.49
C CYS A 33 -9.78 3.10 -6.24
N SER A 34 -10.59 3.20 -7.29
CA SER A 34 -12.04 3.03 -7.22
C SER A 34 -12.42 1.59 -6.86
N GLU A 35 -11.73 0.60 -7.44
CA GLU A 35 -11.93 -0.81 -7.09
C GLU A 35 -11.56 -1.09 -5.63
N LEU A 36 -10.42 -0.56 -5.15
CA LEU A 36 -10.01 -0.71 -3.76
C LEU A 36 -10.99 -0.07 -2.80
N GLU A 37 -11.56 1.10 -3.13
CA GLU A 37 -12.61 1.71 -2.31
C GLU A 37 -13.77 0.73 -2.13
N VAL A 38 -14.30 0.19 -3.24
CA VAL A 38 -15.43 -0.75 -3.20
C VAL A 38 -15.08 -2.02 -2.42
N LEU A 39 -13.90 -2.59 -2.67
CA LEU A 39 -13.43 -3.85 -2.06
C LEU A 39 -13.12 -3.72 -0.56
N THR A 40 -12.85 -2.50 -0.10
CA THR A 40 -12.48 -2.22 1.29
C THR A 40 -13.57 -1.47 2.07
N ARG A 41 -14.77 -1.30 1.48
CA ARG A 41 -15.97 -0.86 2.19
C ARG A 41 -16.24 -1.72 3.42
N GLY A 42 -16.73 -1.09 4.48
CA GLY A 42 -16.84 -1.70 5.81
C GLY A 42 -15.62 -1.44 6.71
N GLN A 43 -14.54 -0.87 6.17
CA GLN A 43 -13.38 -0.39 6.92
C GLN A 43 -12.83 -1.45 7.89
N ASN A 44 -12.78 -1.17 9.19
CA ASN A 44 -12.26 -2.07 10.22
C ASN A 44 -12.98 -3.43 10.32
N THR A 45 -14.20 -3.55 9.79
CA THR A 45 -14.94 -4.82 9.73
C THR A 45 -14.59 -5.67 8.51
N ASN A 46 -13.79 -5.13 7.59
CA ASN A 46 -13.32 -5.80 6.39
C ASN A 46 -11.84 -6.12 6.53
N ASP A 47 -11.47 -7.40 6.51
CA ASP A 47 -10.10 -7.85 6.69
C ASP A 47 -9.12 -7.22 5.66
N ARG A 48 -9.60 -6.93 4.45
CA ARG A 48 -8.77 -6.30 3.40
C ARG A 48 -8.43 -4.84 3.69
N TRP A 49 -9.20 -4.16 4.54
CA TRP A 49 -8.94 -2.77 4.90
C TRP A 49 -7.57 -2.61 5.58
N PHE A 50 -7.22 -3.51 6.50
CA PHE A 50 -5.93 -3.46 7.18
C PHE A 50 -4.77 -3.82 6.26
N GLU A 51 -4.96 -4.81 5.38
CA GLU A 51 -3.95 -5.23 4.40
C GLU A 51 -3.60 -4.06 3.46
N GLU A 52 -4.61 -3.41 2.88
CA GLU A 52 -4.39 -2.32 1.93
C GLU A 52 -3.85 -1.05 2.60
N ARG A 53 -4.27 -0.77 3.84
CA ARG A 53 -3.72 0.36 4.60
C ARG A 53 -2.26 0.16 5.00
N GLY A 54 -1.85 -1.07 5.31
CA GLY A 54 -0.46 -1.39 5.61
C GLY A 54 0.51 -1.12 4.46
N LYS A 55 0.00 -1.03 3.22
CA LYS A 55 0.80 -0.73 2.02
C LYS A 55 1.03 0.77 1.81
N ARG A 56 0.35 1.65 2.56
CA ARG A 56 0.27 3.10 2.25
C ARG A 56 0.36 3.99 3.49
N ILE A 57 0.93 5.18 3.30
CA ILE A 57 0.86 6.26 4.29
C ILE A 57 -0.60 6.73 4.41
N GLN A 58 -1.06 6.94 5.63
CA GLN A 58 -2.44 7.34 5.92
C GLN A 58 -2.48 8.81 6.31
N SER A 59 -3.58 9.50 6.00
CA SER A 59 -3.73 10.91 6.37
C SER A 59 -3.65 11.13 7.88
N SER A 60 -4.20 10.21 8.67
CA SER A 60 -4.21 10.22 10.15
C SER A 60 -2.82 10.17 10.78
N ASN A 61 -1.83 9.56 10.10
CA ASN A 61 -0.45 9.45 10.60
C ASN A 61 0.56 10.34 9.85
N TYR A 62 0.11 11.10 8.85
CA TYR A 62 0.99 11.93 8.02
C TYR A 62 1.73 13.00 8.83
N HIS A 63 1.06 13.67 9.78
CA HIS A 63 1.70 14.67 10.64
C HIS A 63 2.87 14.10 11.45
N ILE A 64 2.70 12.88 11.97
CA ILE A 64 3.73 12.17 12.74
C ILE A 64 4.92 11.88 11.83
N ILE A 65 4.69 11.41 10.59
CA ILE A 65 5.76 11.16 9.62
C ILE A 65 6.54 12.44 9.32
N CYS A 66 5.87 13.58 9.16
CA CYS A 66 6.54 14.85 8.88
C CYS A 66 7.29 15.44 10.08
N SER A 67 6.88 15.12 11.30
CA SER A 67 7.46 15.68 12.54
C SER A 67 8.43 14.74 13.23
N ALA A 68 8.52 13.48 12.79
CA ALA A 68 9.40 12.49 13.37
C ALA A 68 10.87 12.89 13.18
N THR A 69 11.55 13.13 14.29
CA THR A 69 12.98 13.46 14.38
C THR A 69 13.81 12.25 14.80
N GLU A 70 13.16 11.25 15.41
CA GLU A 70 13.78 10.01 15.86
C GLU A 70 12.94 8.79 15.49
N LYS A 71 13.59 7.66 15.18
CA LYS A 71 12.89 6.42 14.82
C LYS A 71 12.00 5.85 15.94
N SER A 72 12.30 6.20 17.20
CA SER A 72 11.53 5.82 18.39
C SER A 72 10.10 6.40 18.41
N GLN A 73 9.85 7.44 17.61
CA GLN A 73 8.55 8.12 17.52
C GLN A 73 7.55 7.40 16.62
N PHE A 74 8.00 6.38 15.88
CA PHE A 74 7.12 5.45 15.18
C PHE A 74 6.75 4.29 16.11
N THR A 75 5.96 4.54 17.16
CA THR A 75 5.46 3.42 17.96
C THR A 75 4.37 2.69 17.18
N ARG A 76 4.31 1.35 17.32
CA ARG A 76 3.33 0.50 16.61
C ARG A 76 1.88 0.93 16.87
N THR A 77 1.64 1.64 17.97
CA THR A 77 0.34 2.19 18.35
C THR A 77 -0.05 3.39 17.48
N ASP A 78 0.91 4.24 17.10
CA ASP A 78 0.64 5.47 16.32
C ASP A 78 0.35 5.19 14.84
N ILE A 79 0.89 4.09 14.31
CA ILE A 79 0.62 3.63 12.93
C ILE A 79 -0.77 2.97 12.83
N ASN A 80 -1.27 2.41 13.94
CA ASN A 80 -2.51 1.63 14.01
C ASN A 80 -3.65 2.35 14.75
N ASN A 81 -3.50 3.60 15.18
CA ASN A 81 -4.49 4.30 16.00
C ASN A 81 -5.79 4.73 15.28
N ASP A 82 -5.99 4.32 14.01
CA ASP A 82 -7.32 4.27 13.38
C ASP A 82 -8.10 2.99 13.77
N LEU A 83 -7.53 2.13 14.62
CA LEU A 83 -8.23 1.06 15.33
C LEU A 83 -9.04 1.68 16.47
N GLY A 84 -10.26 2.13 16.16
CA GLY A 84 -11.19 2.73 17.12
C GLY A 84 -11.20 2.03 18.48
N THR A 85 -10.71 2.74 19.50
CA THR A 85 -11.12 2.55 20.89
C THR A 85 -12.23 3.54 21.20
N SER A 86 -13.47 3.12 20.96
CA SER A 86 -14.71 3.35 21.76
C SER A 86 -15.93 3.04 20.91
#